data_AF-A0A061SW39-F1
#
_entry.id   AF-A0A061SW39-F1
#
_cell.length_a   1.000
_cell.length_b   1.000
_cell.length_c   1.000
_cell.angle_alpha   90.00
_cell.angle_beta   90.00
_cell.angle_gamma   90.00
#
_symmetry.space_group_name_H-M   'P 1'
#
loop_
_entity.id
_entity.type
_entity.pdbx_description
1 polymer ?
#
loop_
_entity_poly.entity_id
_entity_poly.type
_entity_poly.pdbx_seq_one_letter_code
_entity_poly.pdbx_strand_id
1 'polypeptide(L)'
;MSRKPYKAKKKGAGRFVQLPEWLQASEAWATLKPGPRALYVELKRRYTGSNNGRIILSHRDAGKALAVHANTVGGWFKELEARGFIRVTKGHYLGPSGVGQSSHWALEELPTDDMKTAPKRFMSWRQEKNPPQKAGHPVAKAVTLKATRGRQAPEPS
;
A
#
# COMPACT_ATOMS: atom_id res chain seq x y z
N MET A 1 14.53 -56.30 14.77
CA MET A 1 13.80 -55.05 15.12
C MET A 1 13.64 -54.19 13.87
N SER A 2 12.51 -54.29 13.16
CA SER A 2 12.28 -53.52 11.91
C SER A 2 11.87 -52.07 12.26
N ARG A 3 12.64 -51.07 11.79
CA ARG A 3 12.30 -49.65 11.96
C ARG A 3 11.12 -49.33 11.03
N LYS A 4 9.99 -48.93 11.63
CA LYS A 4 8.84 -48.37 10.88
C LYS A 4 9.35 -47.24 9.98
N PRO A 5 9.07 -47.28 8.66
CA PRO A 5 9.41 -46.17 7.78
C PRO A 5 8.64 -44.93 8.24
N TYR A 6 9.35 -43.81 8.40
CA TYR A 6 8.75 -42.54 8.78
C TYR A 6 7.68 -42.19 7.74
N LYS A 7 6.41 -42.07 8.16
CA LYS A 7 5.31 -41.71 7.27
C LYS A 7 5.69 -40.41 6.56
N ALA A 8 5.74 -40.45 5.23
CA ALA A 8 5.86 -39.25 4.41
C ALA A 8 4.80 -38.24 4.91
N LYS A 9 5.24 -37.10 5.44
CA LYS A 9 4.33 -36.07 5.95
C LYS A 9 3.32 -35.78 4.84
N LYS A 10 2.02 -35.90 5.15
CA LYS A 10 0.95 -35.42 4.26
C LYS A 10 1.33 -33.99 3.89
N LYS A 11 1.52 -33.70 2.60
CA LYS A 11 1.75 -32.33 2.11
C LYS A 11 0.56 -31.52 2.63
N GLY A 12 0.80 -30.60 3.56
CA GLY A 12 -0.24 -29.70 4.08
C GLY A 12 -0.82 -28.84 2.94
N ALA A 13 -1.80 -28.00 3.25
CA ALA A 13 -2.55 -27.18 2.29
C ALA A 13 -1.73 -26.13 1.49
N GLY A 14 -0.40 -26.21 1.49
CA GLY A 14 0.50 -25.26 0.84
C GLY A 14 0.77 -24.02 1.69
N ARG A 15 1.35 -22.99 1.06
CA ARG A 15 1.59 -21.69 1.69
C ARG A 15 0.30 -20.87 1.65
N PHE A 16 -0.07 -20.30 2.78
CA PHE A 16 -1.21 -19.40 2.91
C PHE A 16 -0.81 -18.13 3.67
N VAL A 17 -1.65 -17.10 3.57
CA VAL A 17 -1.53 -15.88 4.35
C VAL A 17 -2.62 -15.89 5.41
N GLN A 18 -2.24 -15.91 6.67
CA GLN A 18 -3.18 -15.82 7.79
C GLN A 18 -3.45 -14.35 8.12
N LEU A 19 -4.69 -13.90 8.18
CA LEU A 19 -5.02 -12.58 8.74
C LEU A 19 -5.69 -12.77 10.10
N PRO A 20 -5.03 -12.40 11.21
CA PRO A 20 -5.63 -12.55 12.54
C PRO A 20 -6.83 -11.61 12.74
N GLU A 21 -7.83 -12.06 13.49
CA GLU A 21 -9.02 -11.26 13.78
C GLU A 21 -8.68 -9.95 14.48
N TRP A 22 -7.78 -9.98 15.47
CA TRP A 22 -7.36 -8.78 16.20
C TRP A 22 -6.71 -7.72 15.30
N LEU A 23 -6.10 -8.12 14.17
CA LEU A 23 -5.55 -7.19 13.19
C LEU A 23 -6.67 -6.59 12.35
N GLN A 24 -7.62 -7.42 11.91
CA GLN A 24 -8.73 -6.99 11.07
C GLN A 24 -9.74 -6.11 11.83
N ALA A 25 -9.96 -6.40 13.12
CA ALA A 25 -10.80 -5.63 14.02
C ALA A 25 -10.19 -4.29 14.43
N SER A 26 -8.90 -4.04 14.14
CA SER A 26 -8.28 -2.75 14.42
C SER A 26 -8.95 -1.63 13.59
N GLU A 27 -9.12 -0.46 14.19
CA GLU A 27 -9.68 0.72 13.51
C GLU A 27 -8.85 1.10 12.27
N ALA A 28 -7.53 0.93 12.37
CA ALA A 28 -6.58 1.12 11.28
C ALA A 28 -6.93 0.25 10.08
N TRP A 29 -7.29 -1.03 10.29
CA TRP A 29 -7.68 -1.93 9.22
C TRP A 29 -9.10 -1.66 8.72
N ALA A 30 -10.06 -1.52 9.64
CA ALA A 30 -11.48 -1.34 9.35
C ALA A 30 -11.76 -0.13 8.43
N THR A 31 -10.94 0.91 8.53
CA THR A 31 -11.09 2.15 7.74
C THR A 31 -10.15 2.22 6.51
N LEU A 32 -9.34 1.19 6.24
CA LEU A 32 -8.50 1.13 5.04
C LEU A 32 -9.35 0.91 3.79
N LYS A 33 -8.94 1.53 2.68
CA LYS A 33 -9.48 1.21 1.35
C LYS A 33 -9.09 -0.22 0.94
N PRO A 34 -9.83 -0.87 0.04
CA PRO A 34 -9.53 -2.23 -0.42
C PRO A 34 -8.13 -2.40 -1.03
N GLY A 35 -7.64 -1.39 -1.78
CA GLY A 35 -6.33 -1.42 -2.44
C GLY A 35 -5.14 -1.64 -1.48
N PRO A 36 -4.95 -0.75 -0.49
CA PRO A 36 -3.96 -0.95 0.57
C PRO A 36 -4.09 -2.29 1.31
N ARG A 37 -5.32 -2.77 1.58
CA ARG A 37 -5.51 -4.09 2.21
C ARG A 37 -4.95 -5.22 1.32
N ALA A 38 -5.20 -5.16 0.01
CA ALA A 38 -4.64 -6.13 -0.93
C ALA A 38 -3.10 -6.05 -0.99
N LEU A 39 -2.54 -4.84 -0.96
CA LEU A 39 -1.08 -4.65 -0.90
C LEU A 39 -0.47 -5.25 0.37
N TYR A 40 -1.11 -5.07 1.52
CA TYR A 40 -0.66 -5.68 2.77
C TYR A 40 -0.63 -7.21 2.69
N VAL A 41 -1.65 -7.82 2.10
CA VAL A 41 -1.71 -9.28 1.88
C VAL A 41 -0.56 -9.74 0.97
N GLU A 42 -0.23 -9.00 -0.09
CA GLU A 42 0.89 -9.34 -0.98
C GLU A 42 2.25 -9.23 -0.28
N LEU A 43 2.44 -8.22 0.59
CA LEU A 43 3.63 -8.13 1.43
C LEU A 43 3.73 -9.34 2.37
N LYS A 44 2.63 -9.73 3.00
CA LYS A 44 2.57 -10.88 3.91
C LYS A 44 2.79 -12.21 3.19
N ARG A 45 2.34 -12.34 1.94
CA ARG A 45 2.62 -13.49 1.07
C ARG A 45 4.12 -13.66 0.77
N ARG A 46 4.88 -12.55 0.72
CA ARG A 46 6.33 -12.55 0.48
C ARG A 46 7.16 -12.80 1.74
N TYR A 47 6.53 -12.74 2.90
CA TYR A 47 7.16 -13.16 4.14
C TYR A 47 7.37 -14.69 4.17
N THR A 48 8.58 -15.12 4.51
CA THR A 48 9.00 -16.53 4.54
C THR A 48 9.18 -17.07 5.96
N GLY A 49 8.89 -16.28 7.00
CA GLY A 49 9.10 -16.65 8.40
C GLY A 49 10.36 -16.04 9.02
N SER A 50 11.35 -15.66 8.21
CA SER A 50 12.64 -15.15 8.70
C SER A 50 13.17 -13.93 7.93
N ASN A 51 12.41 -13.40 6.97
CA ASN A 51 12.82 -12.25 6.17
C ASN A 51 12.08 -10.96 6.56
N ASN A 52 11.52 -10.87 7.77
CA ASN A 52 10.86 -9.64 8.19
C ASN A 52 11.91 -8.51 8.29
N GLY A 53 11.63 -7.36 7.68
CA GLY A 53 12.61 -6.28 7.50
C GLY A 53 13.54 -6.45 6.30
N ARG A 54 13.40 -7.55 5.55
CA ARG A 54 14.05 -7.80 4.26
C ARG A 54 13.04 -8.17 3.18
N ILE A 55 11.76 -7.85 3.36
CA ILE A 55 10.73 -8.12 2.36
C ILE A 55 10.94 -7.13 1.22
N ILE A 56 11.26 -7.64 0.03
CA ILE A 56 11.48 -6.82 -1.15
C ILE A 56 10.20 -6.74 -1.97
N LEU A 57 9.71 -5.53 -2.16
CA LEU A 57 8.59 -5.24 -3.05
C LEU A 57 8.72 -3.82 -3.61
N SER A 58 8.96 -3.71 -4.91
CA SER A 58 8.96 -2.44 -5.63
C SER A 58 7.53 -2.02 -6.00
N HIS A 59 7.31 -0.72 -6.23
CA HIS A 59 6.02 -0.21 -6.73
C HIS A 59 5.59 -0.87 -8.04
N ARG A 60 6.55 -1.17 -8.94
CA ARG A 60 6.27 -1.81 -10.23
C ARG A 60 5.86 -3.26 -10.05
N ASP A 61 6.56 -4.01 -9.19
CA ASP A 61 6.23 -5.42 -8.94
C ASP A 61 4.93 -5.57 -8.17
N ALA A 62 4.64 -4.65 -7.26
CA ALA A 62 3.35 -4.59 -6.59
C ALA A 62 2.22 -4.29 -7.56
N GLY A 63 2.41 -3.36 -8.49
CA GLY A 63 1.44 -3.08 -9.56
C GLY A 63 1.15 -4.31 -10.41
N LYS A 64 2.19 -5.04 -10.83
CA LYS A 64 2.04 -6.31 -11.55
C LYS A 64 1.29 -7.36 -10.71
N ALA A 65 1.67 -7.53 -9.44
CA ALA A 65 1.08 -8.54 -8.56
C ALA A 65 -0.40 -8.28 -8.25
N LEU A 66 -0.80 -7.01 -8.19
CA LEU A 66 -2.16 -6.58 -7.86
C LEU A 66 -2.98 -6.19 -9.09
N ALA A 67 -2.43 -6.35 -10.31
CA ALA A 67 -3.04 -5.95 -11.57
C ALA A 67 -3.49 -4.47 -11.60
N VAL A 68 -2.66 -3.56 -11.09
CA VAL A 68 -2.91 -2.11 -11.08
C VAL A 68 -1.70 -1.32 -11.55
N HIS A 69 -1.91 -0.06 -11.91
CA HIS A 69 -0.82 0.83 -12.31
C HIS A 69 0.10 1.17 -11.13
N ALA A 70 1.43 1.18 -11.36
CA ALA A 70 2.43 1.42 -10.33
C ALA A 70 2.24 2.77 -9.59
N ASN A 71 1.77 3.81 -10.30
CA ASN A 71 1.50 5.13 -9.70
C ASN A 71 0.42 5.08 -8.61
N THR A 72 -0.53 4.15 -8.71
CA THR A 72 -1.59 3.98 -7.72
C THR A 72 -1.04 3.36 -6.43
N VAL A 73 -0.13 2.40 -6.56
CA VAL A 73 0.42 1.65 -5.43
C VAL A 73 1.28 2.53 -4.52
N GLY A 74 1.92 3.57 -5.06
CA GLY A 74 2.72 4.51 -4.26
C GLY A 74 1.92 5.17 -3.13
N GLY A 75 0.65 5.50 -3.37
CA GLY A 75 -0.24 6.01 -2.33
C GLY A 75 -0.57 4.95 -1.27
N TRP A 76 -0.70 3.69 -1.67
CA TRP A 76 -1.05 2.59 -0.76
C TRP A 76 0.08 2.24 0.20
N PHE A 77 1.35 2.27 -0.26
CA PHE A 77 2.50 2.09 0.64
C PHE A 77 2.53 3.17 1.71
N LYS A 78 2.37 4.44 1.31
CA LYS A 78 2.31 5.57 2.26
C LYS A 78 1.17 5.41 3.26
N GLU A 79 0.00 4.96 2.81
CA GLU A 79 -1.15 4.74 3.68
C GLU A 79 -0.92 3.61 4.69
N LEU A 80 -0.32 2.48 4.26
CA LEU A 80 0.04 1.39 5.16
C LEU A 80 1.11 1.78 6.18
N GLU A 81 2.10 2.57 5.75
CA GLU A 81 3.15 3.09 6.63
C GLU A 81 2.60 4.09 7.65
N ALA A 82 1.80 5.06 7.20
CA ALA A 82 1.17 6.06 8.07
C ALA A 82 0.24 5.42 9.12
N ARG A 83 -0.43 4.32 8.77
CA ARG A 83 -1.26 3.56 9.71
C ARG A 83 -0.48 2.54 10.54
N GLY A 84 0.83 2.42 10.33
CA GLY A 84 1.71 1.58 11.15
C GLY A 84 1.55 0.08 10.91
N PHE A 85 1.12 -0.34 9.72
CA PHE A 85 1.11 -1.76 9.33
C PHE A 85 2.48 -2.24 8.82
N ILE A 86 3.23 -1.32 8.19
CA ILE A 86 4.54 -1.60 7.61
C ILE A 86 5.51 -0.46 7.93
N ARG A 87 6.80 -0.75 7.83
CA ARG A 87 7.86 0.26 7.87
C ARG A 87 8.90 -0.01 6.78
N VAL A 88 9.47 1.05 6.23
CA VAL A 88 10.68 0.95 5.40
C VAL A 88 11.87 0.65 6.31
N THR A 89 12.59 -0.44 6.04
CA THR A 89 13.85 -0.77 6.74
C THR A 89 15.07 -0.38 5.93
N LYS A 90 14.97 -0.44 4.59
CA LYS A 90 15.99 0.06 3.66
C LYS A 90 15.30 0.86 2.56
N GLY A 91 15.64 2.13 2.44
CA GLY A 91 15.14 3.01 1.39
C GLY A 91 15.54 2.54 -0.01
N HIS A 92 14.78 2.95 -1.01
CA HIS A 92 15.22 2.80 -2.40
C HIS A 92 16.37 3.78 -2.64
N TYR A 93 17.47 3.32 -3.24
CA TYR A 93 18.55 4.17 -3.68
C TYR A 93 19.01 3.73 -5.06
N LEU A 94 19.47 4.69 -5.85
CA LEU A 94 20.07 4.43 -7.14
C LEU A 94 21.54 4.13 -6.92
N GLY A 95 21.96 2.89 -7.19
CA GLY A 95 23.37 2.53 -7.08
C GLY A 95 24.22 3.23 -8.15
N PRO A 96 25.54 3.31 -7.98
CA PRO A 96 26.46 3.90 -8.97
C PRO A 96 26.36 3.25 -10.36
N SER A 97 25.87 2.01 -10.42
CA SER A 97 25.66 1.24 -11.65
C SER A 97 24.30 1.50 -12.34
N GLY A 98 23.48 2.44 -11.84
CA GLY A 98 22.16 2.74 -12.40
C GLY A 98 21.07 1.71 -12.10
N VAL A 99 21.39 0.64 -11.35
CA VAL A 99 20.38 -0.33 -10.88
C VAL A 99 19.69 0.22 -9.63
N GLY A 100 18.39 0.49 -9.75
CA GLY A 100 17.58 0.92 -8.61
C GLY A 100 17.41 -0.23 -7.61
N GLN A 101 17.85 -0.03 -6.37
CA GLN A 101 17.54 -0.98 -5.30
C GLN A 101 16.09 -0.79 -4.85
N SER A 102 15.37 -1.90 -4.77
CA SER A 102 13.99 -1.91 -4.26
C SER A 102 13.97 -1.69 -2.75
N SER A 103 12.92 -1.05 -2.25
CA SER A 103 12.76 -0.84 -0.81
C SER A 103 12.57 -2.18 -0.07
N HIS A 104 13.15 -2.26 1.12
CA HIS A 104 12.94 -3.35 2.04
C HIS A 104 11.88 -2.93 3.05
N TRP A 105 10.96 -3.86 3.34
CA TRP A 105 9.82 -3.66 4.20
C TRP A 105 9.86 -4.60 5.40
N ALA A 106 9.37 -4.12 6.54
CA ALA A 106 8.98 -4.94 7.68
C ALA A 106 7.48 -4.84 7.91
N LEU A 107 6.88 -5.95 8.32
CA LEU A 107 5.53 -6.05 8.86
C LEU A 107 5.58 -5.74 10.36
N GLU A 108 4.77 -4.76 10.79
CA GLU A 108 4.74 -4.28 12.18
C GLU A 108 4.01 -5.24 13.14
N GLU A 109 3.28 -6.23 12.61
CA GLU A 109 2.66 -7.30 13.40
C GLU A 109 3.64 -8.39 13.86
N LEU A 110 4.82 -8.47 13.25
CA LEU A 110 5.81 -9.53 13.47
C LEU A 110 7.12 -8.95 14.01
N PRO A 111 7.86 -9.70 14.84
CA PRO A 111 9.20 -9.30 15.26
C PRO A 111 10.13 -9.26 14.05
N THR A 112 11.13 -8.38 14.10
CA THR A 112 12.26 -8.37 13.18
C THR A 112 13.41 -9.19 13.77
N ASP A 113 14.39 -9.59 12.97
CA ASP A 113 15.58 -10.35 13.40
C ASP A 113 16.35 -9.73 14.57
N ASP A 114 16.16 -8.44 14.85
CA ASP A 114 16.75 -7.71 15.98
C ASP A 114 16.26 -8.19 17.37
N MET A 115 15.53 -9.31 17.47
CA MET A 115 14.95 -9.88 18.70
C MET A 115 14.02 -8.93 19.49
N LYS A 116 13.58 -7.84 18.87
CA LYS A 116 12.64 -6.88 19.46
C LYS A 116 11.19 -7.33 19.26
N THR A 117 10.37 -7.10 20.28
CA THR A 117 8.91 -7.29 20.21
C THR A 117 8.31 -6.55 19.02
N ALA A 118 7.34 -7.17 18.36
CA ALA A 118 6.57 -6.56 17.27
C ALA A 118 5.92 -5.25 17.75
N PRO A 119 6.14 -4.10 17.08
CA PRO A 119 5.68 -2.81 17.61
C PRO A 119 4.18 -2.61 17.49
N LYS A 120 3.52 -3.25 16.51
CA LYS A 120 2.05 -3.24 16.30
C LYS A 120 1.44 -1.83 16.33
N ARG A 121 2.12 -0.85 15.73
CA ARG A 121 1.73 0.59 15.77
C ARG A 121 0.30 0.86 15.29
N PHE A 122 -0.20 0.04 14.37
CA PHE A 122 -1.58 0.10 13.91
C PHE A 122 -2.64 -0.10 15.01
N MET A 123 -2.29 -0.74 16.14
CA MET A 123 -3.24 -0.97 17.25
C MET A 123 -3.56 0.31 18.02
N SER A 124 -2.63 1.27 18.05
CA SER A 124 -2.81 2.58 18.68
C SER A 124 -3.28 3.65 17.68
N TRP A 125 -3.37 3.33 16.40
CA TRP A 125 -3.79 4.28 15.38
C TRP A 125 -5.29 4.61 15.52
N ARG A 126 -5.63 5.89 15.31
CA ARG A 126 -6.99 6.41 15.33
C ARG A 126 -7.24 7.27 14.09
N GLN A 127 -8.44 7.19 13.53
CA GLN A 127 -8.80 8.05 12.43
C GLN A 127 -8.99 9.48 12.95
N GLU A 128 -8.20 10.42 12.42
CA GLU A 128 -8.45 11.82 12.66
C GLU A 128 -9.83 12.18 12.11
N LYS A 129 -10.72 12.64 13.00
CA LYS A 129 -11.99 13.20 12.59
C LYS A 129 -11.67 14.54 11.95
N ASN A 130 -11.77 14.63 10.62
CA ASN A 130 -11.77 15.94 9.97
C ASN A 130 -12.87 16.78 10.65
N PRO A 131 -12.55 18.00 11.15
CA PRO A 131 -13.60 18.89 11.60
C PRO A 131 -14.58 19.10 10.44
N PRO A 132 -15.89 19.22 10.71
CA PRO A 132 -16.88 19.41 9.65
C PRO A 132 -16.45 20.59 8.79
N GLN A 133 -16.26 20.35 7.49
CA GLN A 133 -15.96 21.41 6.54
C GLN A 133 -17.12 22.40 6.62
N LYS A 134 -16.86 23.63 7.08
CA LYS A 134 -17.86 24.70 7.05
C LYS A 134 -18.37 24.78 5.61
N ALA A 135 -19.69 24.63 5.42
CA ALA A 135 -20.31 24.73 4.11
C ALA A 135 -19.84 26.03 3.45
N GLY A 136 -19.07 25.92 2.37
CA GLY A 136 -18.59 27.08 1.63
C GLY A 136 -19.78 27.87 1.09
N HIS A 137 -19.74 29.20 1.21
CA HIS A 137 -20.70 30.09 0.56
C HIS A 137 -20.77 29.77 -0.94
N PRO A 138 -21.97 29.75 -1.55
CA PRO A 138 -22.11 29.43 -2.96
C PRO A 138 -21.38 30.48 -3.80
N VAL A 139 -20.31 30.07 -4.49
CA VAL A 139 -19.64 30.93 -5.47
C VAL A 139 -20.51 30.92 -6.74
N ALA A 140 -21.21 32.03 -6.98
CA ALA A 140 -21.92 32.25 -8.23
C ALA A 140 -20.92 32.27 -9.39
N LYS A 141 -21.10 31.38 -10.37
CA LYS A 141 -20.33 31.40 -11.62
C LYS A 141 -20.85 32.54 -12.50
N ALA A 142 -20.05 33.59 -12.68
CA ALA A 142 -20.31 34.58 -13.72
C ALA A 142 -20.06 33.95 -15.10
N VAL A 143 -21.12 33.84 -15.91
CA VAL A 143 -21.03 33.44 -17.31
C VAL A 143 -20.61 34.65 -18.14
N THR A 144 -19.35 34.68 -18.58
CA THR A 144 -18.88 35.68 -19.56
C THR A 144 -19.29 35.23 -20.96
N LEU A 145 -20.32 35.86 -21.51
CA LEU A 145 -20.68 35.78 -22.92
C LEU A 145 -19.60 36.50 -23.76
N LYS A 146 -18.88 35.75 -24.60
CA LYS A 146 -17.99 36.34 -25.62
C LYS A 146 -18.84 36.79 -26.83
N ALA A 147 -18.87 38.09 -27.08
CA ALA A 147 -19.44 38.67 -28.29
C ALA A 147 -18.56 38.33 -29.51
N THR A 148 -19.14 37.66 -30.50
CA THR A 148 -18.55 37.41 -31.83
C THR A 148 -18.57 38.69 -32.66
N ARG A 149 -17.38 39.17 -33.04
CA ARG A 149 -17.20 40.34 -33.92
C ARG A 149 -17.43 39.89 -35.37
N GLY A 150 -18.37 40.56 -36.06
CA GLY A 150 -18.76 40.30 -37.43
C GLY A 150 -17.63 40.49 -38.44
N ARG A 151 -17.63 39.63 -39.44
CA ARG A 151 -16.73 39.56 -40.60
C ARG A 151 -17.20 40.59 -41.63
N GLN A 152 -16.39 41.61 -41.91
CA GLN A 152 -16.61 42.55 -43.03
C GLN A 152 -16.25 41.84 -44.34
N ALA A 153 -17.19 41.78 -45.28
CA ALA A 153 -16.96 41.32 -46.66
C ALA A 153 -16.42 42.49 -47.52
N PRO A 154 -15.73 42.22 -48.64
CA PRO A 154 -15.06 43.23 -49.46
C PRO A 154 -16.01 43.94 -50.45
N GLU A 155 -15.85 45.25 -50.59
CA GLU A 155 -16.46 46.11 -51.62
C GLU A 155 -15.79 45.87 -52.99
N PRO A 156 -16.54 45.82 -54.11
CA PRO A 156 -15.99 45.78 -55.46
C PRO A 156 -16.01 47.14 -56.18
N SER A 157 -14.92 47.36 -56.94
CA SER A 157 -14.69 48.27 -58.09
C SER A 157 -14.65 49.79 -57.85
#